data_AF-A0A2H9T3U8-F1
#
_entry.id   AF-A0A2H9T3U8-F1
#
_cell.length_a   1.000
_cell.length_b   1.000
_cell.length_c   1.000
_cell.angle_alpha   90.00
_cell.angle_beta   90.00
_cell.angle_gamma   90.00
#
_symmetry.space_group_name_H-M   'P 1'
#
loop_
_entity.id
_entity.type
_entity.pdbx_description
1 polymer ?
#
loop_
_entity_poly.entity_id
_entity_poly.type
_entity_poly.pdbx_seq_one_letter_code
_entity_poly.pdbx_strand_id
1 'polypeptide(L)'
;MTYLEVVYIHLGAVVPAFMIGTYLLLTRKGTPKHKILGKVFMLLMLLTAISSLFLPAHVGPALLNHFGFIHLLSIVTTYTVPVAYMAAKKGDIQRHKIAMISLYIGGILLAGSFAFMPGRLLNTWLLG
;
A
#
# COMPACT_ATOMS: atom_id res chain seq x y z
N MET A 1 20.85 6.14 -1.14
CA MET A 1 20.09 5.22 -2.00
C MET A 1 19.79 5.91 -3.31
N THR A 2 19.88 5.19 -4.41
CA THR A 2 19.46 5.68 -5.73
C THR A 2 17.93 5.61 -5.87
N TYR A 3 17.38 6.35 -6.84
CA TYR A 3 15.94 6.31 -7.14
C TYR A 3 15.45 4.88 -7.42
N LEU A 4 16.20 4.12 -8.23
CA LEU A 4 15.83 2.75 -8.60
C LEU A 4 15.84 1.78 -7.41
N GLU A 5 16.78 1.94 -6.47
CA GLU A 5 16.80 1.13 -5.24
C GLU A 5 15.51 1.32 -4.42
N VAL A 6 15.05 2.56 -4.25
CA VAL A 6 13.79 2.84 -3.54
C VAL A 6 12.61 2.25 -4.30
N VAL A 7 12.59 2.37 -5.64
CA VAL A 7 11.54 1.77 -6.47
C VAL A 7 11.51 0.25 -6.32
N TYR A 8 12.65 -0.44 -6.34
CA TYR A 8 12.69 -1.90 -6.18
C TYR A 8 12.25 -2.36 -4.79
N ILE A 9 12.62 -1.62 -3.74
CA ILE A 9 12.11 -1.89 -2.38
C ILE A 9 10.59 -1.71 -2.34
N HIS A 10 10.09 -0.62 -2.93
CA HIS A 10 8.66 -0.32 -2.97
C HIS A 10 7.89 -1.41 -3.74
N LEU A 11 8.35 -1.77 -4.95
CA LEU A 11 7.75 -2.83 -5.77
C LEU A 11 7.83 -4.20 -5.09
N GLY A 12 8.99 -4.53 -4.51
CA GLY A 12 9.20 -5.76 -3.76
C GLY A 12 8.31 -5.89 -2.51
N ALA A 13 7.81 -4.77 -1.98
CA ALA A 13 6.83 -4.78 -0.90
C ALA A 13 5.38 -4.84 -1.42
N VAL A 14 5.02 -3.97 -2.37
CA VAL A 14 3.61 -3.80 -2.80
C VAL A 14 3.11 -4.95 -3.66
N VAL A 15 3.96 -5.57 -4.49
CA VAL A 15 3.53 -6.67 -5.36
C VAL A 15 3.14 -7.91 -4.55
N PRO A 16 3.96 -8.39 -3.58
CA PRO A 16 3.51 -9.44 -2.67
C PRO A 16 2.31 -9.01 -1.81
N ALA A 17 2.25 -7.74 -1.37
CA ALA A 17 1.11 -7.22 -0.61
C ALA A 17 -0.20 -7.32 -1.40
N PHE A 18 -0.17 -6.99 -2.70
CA PHE A 18 -1.31 -7.16 -3.59
C PHE A 18 -1.78 -8.62 -3.61
N MET A 19 -0.88 -9.56 -3.92
CA MET A 19 -1.23 -10.99 -4.01
C MET A 19 -1.81 -11.54 -2.70
N ILE A 20 -1.16 -11.22 -1.56
CA ILE A 20 -1.63 -11.65 -0.24
C ILE A 20 -2.96 -10.99 0.10
N GLY A 21 -3.10 -9.69 -0.17
CA GLY A 21 -4.33 -8.94 0.06
C GLY A 21 -5.51 -9.51 -0.73
N THR A 22 -5.33 -9.81 -2.02
CA THR A 22 -6.35 -10.45 -2.85
C THR A 22 -6.78 -11.78 -2.24
N TYR A 23 -5.80 -12.63 -1.90
CA TYR A 23 -6.07 -13.93 -1.28
C TYR A 23 -6.84 -13.79 0.04
N LEU A 24 -6.44 -12.87 0.92
CA LEU A 24 -7.10 -12.62 2.21
C LEU A 24 -8.54 -12.13 2.05
N LEU A 25 -8.81 -11.30 1.05
CA LEU A 25 -10.15 -10.78 0.76
C LEU A 25 -11.08 -11.86 0.21
N LEU A 26 -10.56 -12.80 -0.58
CA LEU A 26 -11.36 -13.88 -1.18
C LEU A 26 -11.54 -15.11 -0.28
N THR A 27 -10.68 -15.31 0.72
CA THR A 27 -10.68 -16.52 1.55
C THR A 27 -11.44 -16.34 2.87
N ARG A 28 -11.59 -17.44 3.63
CA ARG A 28 -12.24 -17.44 4.94
C ARG A 28 -11.43 -16.63 5.96
N LYS A 29 -12.10 -15.68 6.60
CA LYS A 29 -11.52 -14.76 7.59
C LYS A 29 -11.43 -15.41 8.96
N GLY A 30 -10.50 -14.95 9.80
CA GLY A 30 -10.34 -15.41 11.19
C GLY A 30 -9.60 -16.74 11.39
N THR A 31 -9.24 -17.46 10.31
CA THR A 31 -8.42 -18.68 10.39
C THR A 31 -6.98 -18.38 10.86
N PRO A 32 -6.22 -19.36 11.39
CA PRO A 32 -4.81 -19.15 11.72
C PRO A 32 -3.99 -18.63 10.53
N LYS A 33 -4.24 -19.18 9.33
CA LYS A 33 -3.63 -18.71 8.07
C LYS A 33 -3.98 -17.25 7.78
N HIS A 34 -5.26 -16.86 7.90
CA HIS A 34 -5.69 -15.47 7.72
C HIS A 34 -4.98 -14.53 8.71
N LYS A 35 -4.81 -14.93 9.97
CA LYS A 35 -4.14 -14.11 10.99
C LYS A 35 -2.64 -13.91 10.68
N ILE A 36 -1.95 -14.96 10.25
CA ILE A 36 -0.52 -14.89 9.89
C ILE A 36 -0.33 -14.04 8.64
N LEU A 37 -1.03 -14.37 7.55
CA LEU A 37 -0.93 -13.64 6.30
C LEU A 37 -1.41 -12.19 6.44
N GLY A 38 -2.40 -11.92 7.28
CA GLY A 38 -2.86 -10.56 7.59
C GLY A 38 -1.76 -9.70 8.24
N LYS A 39 -0.94 -10.28 9.14
CA LYS A 39 0.22 -9.58 9.70
C LYS A 39 1.28 -9.30 8.66
N VAL A 40 1.58 -10.29 7.80
CA VAL A 40 2.54 -10.12 6.69
C VAL A 40 2.07 -9.02 5.75
N PHE A 41 0.80 -9.05 5.32
CA PHE A 41 0.19 -8.00 4.52
C PHE A 41 0.34 -6.62 5.16
N MET A 42 -0.01 -6.47 6.44
CA MET A 42 0.09 -5.19 7.16
C MET A 42 1.53 -4.67 7.22
N LEU A 43 2.51 -5.55 7.44
CA LEU A 43 3.93 -5.19 7.44
C LEU A 43 4.40 -4.74 6.05
N LEU A 44 4.01 -5.47 4.99
CA LEU A 44 4.32 -5.07 3.62
C LEU A 44 3.67 -3.74 3.24
N MET A 45 2.44 -3.47 3.69
CA MET A 45 1.77 -2.18 3.49
C MET A 45 2.50 -1.03 4.19
N LEU A 46 3.04 -1.24 5.39
CA LEU A 46 3.89 -0.24 6.06
C LEU A 46 5.18 0.02 5.28
N LEU A 47 5.87 -1.03 4.84
CA LEU A 47 7.08 -0.88 4.02
C LEU A 47 6.78 -0.14 2.71
N THR A 48 5.66 -0.49 2.06
CA THR A 48 5.17 0.17 0.85
C THR A 48 4.94 1.66 1.10
N ALA A 49 4.20 2.02 2.15
CA ALA A 49 3.88 3.41 2.47
C ALA A 49 5.09 4.23 2.90
N ILE A 50 6.02 3.64 3.64
CA ILE A 50 7.25 4.35 4.06
C ILE A 50 8.15 4.58 2.85
N SER A 51 8.37 3.56 2.02
CA SER A 51 9.22 3.69 0.83
C SER A 51 8.65 4.68 -0.20
N SER A 52 7.32 4.76 -0.35
CA SER A 52 6.71 5.73 -1.27
C SER A 52 6.92 7.19 -0.86
N LEU A 53 7.15 7.49 0.42
CA LEU A 53 7.45 8.87 0.86
C LEU A 53 8.80 9.38 0.34
N PHE A 54 9.70 8.47 -0.07
CA PHE A 54 10.99 8.81 -0.67
C PHE A 54 10.92 8.88 -2.20
N LEU A 55 9.78 8.53 -2.81
CA LEU A 55 9.57 8.61 -4.25
C LEU A 55 8.89 9.96 -4.60
N PRO A 56 9.47 10.78 -5.50
CA PRO A 56 8.86 12.06 -5.84
C PRO A 56 7.49 11.89 -6.48
N ALA A 57 6.55 12.75 -6.10
CA ALA A 57 5.25 12.81 -6.74
C ALA A 57 5.36 13.56 -8.08
N HIS A 58 4.94 12.89 -9.14
CA HIS A 58 4.90 13.44 -10.49
C HIS A 58 3.46 13.66 -10.99
N VAL A 59 2.47 13.50 -10.10
CA VAL A 59 1.05 13.63 -10.43
C VAL A 59 0.46 14.79 -9.63
N GLY A 60 -0.05 15.80 -10.34
CA GLY A 60 -0.60 17.02 -9.74
C GLY A 60 0.47 17.98 -9.21
N PRO A 61 0.05 19.08 -8.54
CA PRO A 61 0.98 20.02 -7.92
C PRO A 61 1.79 19.35 -6.82
N ALA A 62 3.08 19.67 -6.75
CA ALA A 62 4.01 19.15 -5.75
C ALA A 62 4.51 20.28 -4.86
N LEU A 63 4.42 20.09 -3.55
CA LEU A 63 5.07 20.93 -2.55
C LEU A 63 6.57 20.58 -2.54
N LEU A 64 7.42 21.60 -2.57
CA LEU A 64 8.90 21.46 -2.59
C LEU A 64 9.42 20.57 -3.74
N ASN A 65 8.68 20.47 -4.85
CA ASN A 65 8.98 19.58 -5.98
C ASN A 65 9.08 18.08 -5.60
N HIS A 66 8.50 17.66 -4.46
CA HIS A 66 8.58 16.28 -3.98
C HIS A 66 7.22 15.74 -3.48
N PHE A 67 6.58 16.46 -2.57
CA PHE A 67 5.36 16.01 -1.90
C PHE A 67 4.12 16.45 -2.67
N GLY A 68 3.53 15.54 -3.43
CA GLY A 68 2.22 15.73 -4.09
C GLY A 68 1.08 15.04 -3.35
N PHE A 69 -0.16 15.26 -3.79
CA PHE A 69 -1.38 14.71 -3.18
C PHE A 69 -1.34 13.18 -2.99
N ILE A 70 -0.64 12.45 -3.86
CA ILE A 70 -0.49 10.99 -3.74
C ILE A 70 0.26 10.55 -2.46
N HIS A 71 1.07 11.42 -1.85
CA HIS A 71 1.72 11.12 -0.56
C HIS A 71 0.71 11.03 0.59
N LEU A 72 -0.46 11.65 0.47
CA LEU A 72 -1.54 11.50 1.45
C LEU A 72 -1.97 10.04 1.57
N LEU A 73 -1.96 9.27 0.47
CA LEU A 73 -2.25 7.83 0.51
C LEU A 73 -1.22 7.08 1.36
N SER A 74 0.03 7.51 1.35
CA SER A 74 1.11 6.91 2.15
C SER A 74 0.93 7.23 3.64
N ILE A 75 0.59 8.48 3.98
CA ILE A 75 0.31 8.91 5.36
C ILE A 75 -0.91 8.16 5.90
N VAL A 76 -2.01 8.12 5.13
CA VAL A 76 -3.23 7.40 5.50
C VAL A 76 -2.93 5.92 5.70
N THR A 77 -2.21 5.27 4.77
CA THR A 77 -1.83 3.86 4.89
C THR A 77 -1.02 3.61 6.16
N THR A 78 -0.03 4.45 6.45
CA THR A 78 0.82 4.35 7.65
C THR A 78 0.00 4.43 8.94
N TYR A 79 -1.02 5.29 8.97
CA TYR A 79 -1.95 5.40 10.10
C TYR A 79 -2.97 4.24 10.15
N THR A 80 -3.50 3.80 9.01
CA THR A 80 -4.55 2.79 8.95
C THR A 80 -4.05 1.40 9.36
N VAL A 81 -2.80 1.05 9.08
CA VAL A 81 -2.24 -0.26 9.49
C VAL A 81 -2.29 -0.50 11.01
N PRO A 82 -1.74 0.36 11.89
CA PRO A 82 -1.83 0.14 13.33
C PRO A 82 -3.28 0.17 13.83
N VAL A 83 -4.15 1.00 13.24
CA VAL A 83 -5.59 0.99 13.52
C VAL A 83 -6.22 -0.36 13.19
N ALA A 84 -5.92 -0.93 12.02
CA ALA A 84 -6.43 -2.24 11.60
C ALA A 84 -5.98 -3.36 12.55
N TYR A 85 -4.71 -3.32 12.98
CA TYR A 85 -4.17 -4.28 13.93
C TYR A 85 -4.81 -4.17 15.32
N MET A 86 -4.92 -2.94 15.84
CA MET A 86 -5.53 -2.68 17.14
C MET A 86 -7.01 -3.06 17.16
N ALA A 87 -7.75 -2.78 16.09
CA ALA A 87 -9.16 -3.16 15.95
C ALA A 87 -9.32 -4.69 16.04
N ALA A 88 -8.49 -5.45 15.31
CA ALA A 88 -8.49 -6.91 15.41
C ALA A 88 -8.16 -7.42 16.82
N LYS A 89 -7.16 -6.81 17.49
CA LYS A 89 -6.77 -7.17 18.86
C LYS A 89 -7.88 -6.92 19.87
N LYS A 90 -8.65 -5.85 19.69
CA LYS A 90 -9.78 -5.47 20.56
C LYS A 90 -11.08 -6.23 20.25
N GLY A 91 -11.09 -7.08 19.22
CA GLY A 91 -12.31 -7.76 18.76
C GLY A 91 -13.26 -6.86 17.94
N ASP A 92 -12.85 -5.65 17.59
CA ASP A 92 -13.61 -4.75 16.71
C ASP A 92 -13.39 -5.15 15.24
N ILE A 93 -14.09 -6.22 14.83
CA ILE A 93 -13.92 -6.83 13.52
C ILE A 93 -14.48 -5.94 12.40
N GLN A 94 -15.51 -5.13 12.67
CA GLN A 94 -16.05 -4.20 11.69
C GLN A 94 -15.01 -3.15 11.32
N ARG A 95 -14.38 -2.50 12.31
CA ARG A 95 -13.32 -1.53 12.06
C ARG A 95 -12.09 -2.16 11.41
N HIS A 96 -11.71 -3.37 11.83
CA HIS A 96 -10.64 -4.12 11.16
C HIS A 96 -10.95 -4.34 9.68
N LYS A 97 -12.15 -4.83 9.35
CA LYS A 97 -12.57 -5.09 7.97
C LYS A 97 -12.54 -3.82 7.11
N ILE A 98 -13.11 -2.72 7.62
CA ILE A 98 -13.10 -1.43 6.92
C ILE A 98 -11.66 -1.00 6.64
N ALA A 99 -10.80 -1.01 7.66
CA ALA A 99 -9.41 -0.62 7.52
C ALA A 99 -8.65 -1.50 6.50
N MET A 100 -8.84 -2.82 6.51
CA MET A 100 -8.21 -3.74 5.56
C MET A 100 -8.67 -3.50 4.11
N ILE A 101 -9.97 -3.24 3.90
CA ILE A 101 -10.51 -2.90 2.57
C ILE A 101 -9.97 -1.55 2.10
N SER A 102 -9.92 -0.55 2.98
CA SER A 102 -9.34 0.77 2.66
C SER A 102 -7.86 0.67 2.29
N LEU A 103 -7.07 -0.14 2.99
CA LEU A 103 -5.66 -0.39 2.66
C LEU A 103 -5.51 -1.02 1.27
N TYR A 104 -6.35 -1.99 0.94
CA TYR A 104 -6.27 -2.67 -0.35
C TYR A 104 -6.74 -1.78 -1.51
N ILE A 105 -7.92 -1.17 -1.39
CA ILE A 105 -8.48 -0.33 -2.46
C ILE A 105 -7.67 0.97 -2.60
N GLY A 106 -7.45 1.70 -1.51
CA GLY A 106 -6.77 2.99 -1.53
C GLY A 106 -5.25 2.85 -1.64
N GLY A 107 -4.64 2.04 -0.78
CA GLY A 107 -3.20 1.89 -0.68
C GLY A 107 -2.57 1.03 -1.78
N ILE A 108 -3.34 0.18 -2.47
CA ILE A 108 -2.82 -0.64 -3.58
C ILE A 108 -3.50 -0.29 -4.91
N LEU A 109 -4.82 -0.44 -5.04
CA LEU A 109 -5.47 -0.29 -6.36
C LEU A 109 -5.43 1.15 -6.88
N LEU A 110 -5.84 2.11 -6.04
CA LEU A 110 -5.83 3.53 -6.39
C LEU A 110 -4.39 4.07 -6.47
N ALA A 111 -3.52 3.73 -5.53
CA ALA A 111 -2.11 4.12 -5.61
C ALA A 111 -1.41 3.52 -6.85
N GLY A 112 -1.68 2.26 -7.15
CA GLY A 112 -1.15 1.54 -8.30
C GLY A 112 -1.60 2.14 -9.62
N SER A 113 -2.86 2.57 -9.76
CA SER A 113 -3.33 3.22 -10.99
C SER A 113 -2.55 4.50 -11.31
N PHE A 114 -2.18 5.29 -10.30
CA PHE A 114 -1.28 6.44 -10.47
C PHE A 114 0.15 6.05 -10.90
N ALA A 115 0.62 4.86 -10.54
CA ALA A 115 1.92 4.36 -10.96
C ALA A 115 1.98 3.98 -12.45
N PHE A 116 0.83 3.70 -13.08
CA PHE A 116 0.71 3.39 -14.51
C PHE A 116 0.33 4.59 -15.40
N MET A 117 0.23 5.80 -14.84
CA MET A 117 -0.01 7.01 -15.64
C MET A 117 1.15 7.31 -16.61
N PRO A 118 0.90 7.99 -17.74
CA PRO A 118 1.94 8.39 -18.68
C PRO A 118 3.08 9.14 -18.01
N GLY A 119 4.32 8.83 -18.40
CA GLY A 119 5.53 9.42 -17.81
C GLY A 119 5.98 8.79 -16.48
N ARG A 120 5.32 7.74 -16.01
CA ARG A 120 5.75 6.94 -14.84
C ARG A 120 6.49 5.69 -15.29
N LEU A 121 7.43 5.23 -14.46
CA LEU A 121 8.32 4.12 -14.79
C LEU A 121 7.59 2.84 -15.22
N LEU A 122 6.52 2.44 -14.51
CA LEU A 122 5.77 1.22 -14.85
C LEU A 122 4.99 1.36 -16.17
N ASN A 123 4.51 2.57 -16.49
CA ASN A 123 3.89 2.85 -17.78
C ASN A 123 4.93 2.67 -18.89
N THR A 124 6.12 3.23 -18.74
CA THR A 124 7.24 3.09 -19.69
C THR A 124 7.66 1.64 -19.87
N TRP A 125 7.66 0.83 -18.81
CA TRP A 125 8.03 -0.59 -18.91
C TRP A 125 6.99 -1.45 -19.65
N LEU A 126 5.70 -1.10 -19.58
CA LEU A 126 4.62 -1.93 -20.13
C LEU A 126 4.08 -1.44 -21.48
N LEU A 127 4.05 -0.12 -21.68
CA LEU A 127 3.36 0.54 -22.79
C LEU A 127 4.28 1.49 -23.59
N GLY A 128 5.53 1.66 -23.13
CA GLY A 128 6.54 2.54 -23.73
C GLY A 128 7.14 1.98 -25.00
#